data_AF-A0A1X4XV19-F1
#
_entry.id   AF-A0A1X4XV19-F1
#
_cell.length_a   1.000
_cell.length_b   1.000
_cell.length_c   1.000
_cell.angle_alpha   90.00
_cell.angle_beta   90.00
_cell.angle_gamma   90.00
#
_symmetry.space_group_name_H-M   'P 1'
#
loop_
_entity.id
_entity.type
_entity.pdbx_description
1 polymer ?
#
loop_
_entity_poly.entity_id
_entity_poly.type
_entity_poly.pdbx_seq_one_letter_code
_entity_poly.pdbx_strand_id
1 'polypeptide(L)'
;MFDIDILKNIKRKNVKVSGVESSVLVPFYKKDEWEIYFIKRVCDGSIHSAQVAFPGGKKEPQDKNAQLTAIRETFEEIGIKQEYIEIVSSLEPTVTLSSNFIVYPFVGILKSNKFCINKSEVQYIFSVPLEFLIKQFPLKLQQFEFKGRIFNTYLIEYDSEIIWGATARILNNLLEHIARGD
;
A
#
# COMPACT_ATOMS: atom_id res chain seq x y z
N MET A 1 -13.86 18.84 1.57
CA MET A 1 -12.45 18.61 1.94
C MET A 1 -12.40 17.38 2.84
N PHE A 2 -11.55 16.40 2.54
CA PHE A 2 -11.38 15.20 3.37
C PHE A 2 -10.73 15.56 4.71
N ASP A 3 -11.27 15.02 5.81
CA ASP A 3 -10.70 15.15 7.15
C ASP A 3 -9.75 13.99 7.43
N ILE A 4 -8.46 14.30 7.57
CA ILE A 4 -7.40 13.31 7.80
C ILE A 4 -7.52 12.64 9.18
N ASP A 5 -8.18 13.28 10.15
CA ASP A 5 -8.36 12.72 11.48
C ASP A 5 -9.26 11.49 11.50
N ILE A 6 -10.08 11.27 10.45
CA ILE A 6 -10.80 10.02 10.23
C ILE A 6 -9.83 8.82 10.26
N LEU A 7 -8.63 8.96 9.68
CA LEU A 7 -7.66 7.86 9.62
C LEU A 7 -7.16 7.44 10.99
N LYS A 8 -7.18 8.32 12.00
CA LYS A 8 -6.77 8.02 13.38
C LYS A 8 -7.81 7.21 14.14
N ASN A 9 -9.06 7.21 13.67
CA ASN A 9 -10.15 6.49 14.30
C ASN A 9 -10.20 5.02 13.90
N ILE A 10 -9.49 4.64 12.83
CA ILE A 10 -9.51 3.29 12.24
C ILE A 10 -9.34 2.21 13.30
N LYS A 11 -10.43 1.47 13.53
CA LYS A 11 -10.45 0.30 14.41
C LYS A 11 -10.30 -0.97 13.61
N ARG A 12 -9.05 -1.44 13.52
CA ARG A 12 -8.72 -2.75 12.94
C ARG A 12 -9.48 -3.87 13.66
N LYS A 13 -10.06 -4.79 12.87
CA LYS A 13 -10.56 -6.08 13.34
C LYS A 13 -9.41 -7.06 13.59
N ASN A 14 -9.57 -7.89 14.61
CA ASN A 14 -8.66 -9.00 14.85
C ASN A 14 -8.90 -10.11 13.81
N VAL A 15 -7.95 -10.26 12.89
CA VAL A 15 -7.95 -11.33 11.88
C VAL A 15 -6.83 -12.32 12.22
N LYS A 16 -7.16 -13.60 12.35
CA LYS A 16 -6.16 -14.67 12.46
C LYS A 16 -5.59 -14.97 11.08
N VAL A 17 -4.28 -14.84 10.94
CA VAL A 17 -3.55 -15.08 9.70
C VAL A 17 -2.28 -15.90 9.99
N SER A 18 -1.87 -16.75 9.06
CA SER A 18 -0.60 -17.50 9.10
C SER A 18 0.11 -17.44 7.74
N GLY A 19 1.44 -17.30 7.75
CA GLY A 19 2.23 -17.11 6.54
C GLY A 19 3.53 -16.34 6.80
N VAL A 20 4.22 -15.96 5.73
CA VAL A 20 5.43 -15.14 5.83
C VAL A 20 5.01 -13.68 6.07
N GLU A 21 5.51 -13.08 7.15
CA GLU A 21 5.17 -11.70 7.50
C GLU A 21 5.86 -10.69 6.58
N SER A 22 5.09 -9.73 6.10
CA SER A 22 5.53 -8.55 5.35
C SER A 22 4.72 -7.35 5.78
N SER A 23 5.26 -6.15 5.62
CA SER A 23 4.57 -4.92 5.99
C SER A 23 4.74 -3.87 4.92
N VAL A 24 3.70 -3.05 4.74
CA VAL A 24 3.70 -1.95 3.78
C VAL A 24 3.27 -0.66 4.47
N LEU A 25 3.80 0.45 3.98
CA LEU A 25 3.31 1.78 4.32
C LEU A 25 2.30 2.21 3.26
N VAL A 26 1.13 2.71 3.65
CA VAL A 26 0.19 3.44 2.80
C VAL A 26 0.50 4.93 2.98
N PRO A 27 1.29 5.53 2.06
CA PRO A 27 1.90 6.83 2.28
C PRO A 27 0.99 7.96 1.78
N PHE A 28 0.29 8.60 2.71
CA PHE A 28 -0.43 9.83 2.45
C PHE A 28 0.53 11.01 2.39
N TYR A 29 0.34 11.91 1.45
CA TYR A 29 1.03 13.19 1.41
C TYR A 29 0.03 14.29 1.10
N LYS A 30 0.19 15.44 1.75
CA LYS A 30 -0.60 16.62 1.45
C LYS A 30 0.23 17.57 0.61
N LYS A 31 -0.12 17.69 -0.67
CA LYS A 31 0.34 18.77 -1.52
C LYS A 31 -0.68 19.91 -1.45
N ASP A 32 -1.44 20.12 -2.52
CA ASP A 32 -2.62 20.98 -2.53
C ASP A 32 -3.83 20.19 -2.01
N GLU A 33 -3.97 18.95 -2.48
CA GLU A 33 -4.92 17.94 -2.00
C GLU A 33 -4.18 16.73 -1.42
N TRP A 34 -4.93 15.85 -0.74
CA TRP A 34 -4.39 14.58 -0.26
C TRP A 34 -4.18 13.61 -1.42
N GLU A 35 -3.00 13.00 -1.46
CA GLU A 35 -2.63 11.97 -2.43
C GLU A 35 -1.99 10.77 -1.71
N ILE A 36 -2.07 9.59 -2.33
CA ILE A 36 -1.40 8.38 -1.85
C ILE A 36 -0.31 8.01 -2.83
N TYR A 37 0.92 7.84 -2.35
CA TYR A 37 2.04 7.39 -3.18
C TYR A 37 2.07 5.86 -3.36
N PHE A 38 2.50 5.45 -4.54
CA PHE A 38 2.71 4.06 -4.94
C PHE A 38 4.08 3.91 -5.60
N ILE A 39 4.61 2.71 -5.55
CA ILE A 39 5.81 2.30 -6.29
C ILE A 39 5.43 1.40 -7.45
N LYS A 40 6.15 1.53 -8.56
CA LYS A 40 6.24 0.49 -9.58
C LYS A 40 7.48 -0.33 -9.30
N ARG A 41 7.30 -1.63 -9.04
CA ARG A 41 8.44 -2.55 -8.84
C ARG A 41 9.18 -2.76 -10.16
N VAL A 42 10.50 -2.95 -10.11
CA VAL A 42 11.29 -3.27 -11.31
C VAL A 42 10.83 -4.57 -11.97
N CYS A 43 11.13 -4.70 -13.26
CA CYS A 43 10.92 -5.93 -14.01
C CYS A 43 12.10 -6.91 -13.80
N ASP A 44 12.14 -7.56 -12.65
CA ASP A 44 13.13 -8.57 -12.23
C ASP A 44 12.77 -10.04 -12.53
N GLY A 45 11.63 -10.30 -13.17
CA GLY A 45 11.15 -11.66 -13.46
C GLY A 45 10.48 -12.38 -12.28
N SER A 46 10.41 -11.78 -11.10
CA SER A 46 9.68 -12.32 -9.94
C SER A 46 8.16 -12.33 -10.15
N ILE A 47 7.42 -12.90 -9.19
CA ILE A 47 5.95 -12.93 -9.25
C ILE A 47 5.33 -11.54 -9.10
N HIS A 48 5.96 -10.66 -8.32
CA HIS A 48 5.54 -9.27 -8.06
C HIS A 48 6.19 -8.26 -9.01
N SER A 49 6.99 -8.76 -9.94
CA SER A 49 7.68 -7.99 -10.97
C SER A 49 6.72 -7.09 -11.76
N ALA A 50 7.11 -5.83 -11.96
CA ALA A 50 6.35 -4.80 -12.68
C ALA A 50 4.95 -4.49 -12.10
N GLN A 51 4.63 -4.94 -10.89
CA GLN A 51 3.36 -4.63 -10.24
C GLN A 51 3.41 -3.29 -9.51
N VAL A 52 2.25 -2.65 -9.41
CA VAL A 52 2.05 -1.50 -8.53
C VAL A 52 1.89 -1.98 -7.10
N ALA A 53 2.65 -1.39 -6.19
CA ALA A 53 2.62 -1.72 -4.78
C ALA A 53 2.69 -0.44 -3.93
N PHE A 54 2.33 -0.61 -2.66
CA PHE A 54 2.81 0.27 -1.61
C PHE A 54 4.28 -0.03 -1.30
N PRO A 55 5.07 0.96 -0.86
CA PRO A 55 6.42 0.69 -0.37
C PRO A 55 6.37 -0.26 0.83
N GLY A 56 7.24 -1.25 0.85
CA GLY A 56 7.20 -2.31 1.84
C GLY A 56 7.78 -3.63 1.37
N GLY A 57 7.94 -4.54 2.31
CA GLY A 57 8.63 -5.80 2.07
C GLY A 57 8.52 -6.77 3.22
N LYS A 58 9.38 -7.80 3.17
CA LYS A 58 9.35 -8.92 4.11
C LYS A 58 9.93 -8.49 5.46
N LYS A 59 9.35 -9.02 6.54
CA LYS A 59 9.94 -8.85 7.87
C LYS A 59 11.28 -9.55 7.97
N GLU A 60 12.29 -8.83 8.44
CA GLU A 60 13.63 -9.35 8.69
C GLU A 60 13.86 -9.63 10.19
N PRO A 61 14.84 -10.49 10.56
CA PRO A 61 15.07 -10.87 11.96
C PRO A 61 15.34 -9.68 12.90
N GLN A 62 15.91 -8.60 12.39
CA GLN A 62 16.19 -7.38 13.17
C GLN A 62 14.97 -6.46 13.36
N ASP A 63 13.88 -6.69 12.61
CA ASP A 63 12.68 -5.89 12.73
C ASP A 63 11.94 -6.22 14.03
N LYS A 64 11.94 -5.28 14.98
CA LYS A 64 11.31 -5.49 16.29
C LYS A 64 9.79 -5.66 16.21
N ASN A 65 9.15 -5.11 15.18
CA ASN A 65 7.72 -5.24 14.92
C ASN A 65 7.40 -4.92 13.45
N ALA A 66 6.17 -5.22 13.03
CA ALA A 66 5.68 -5.00 11.66
C ALA A 66 5.70 -3.52 11.23
N GLN A 67 5.44 -2.58 12.15
CA GLN A 67 5.50 -1.15 11.82
C GLN A 67 6.92 -0.72 11.43
N LEU A 68 7.93 -1.22 12.16
CA LEU A 68 9.33 -0.94 11.85
C LEU A 68 9.79 -1.62 10.56
N THR A 69 9.24 -2.79 10.21
CA THR A 69 9.42 -3.37 8.87
C THR A 69 8.94 -2.41 7.78
N ALA A 70 7.71 -1.89 7.88
CA ALA A 70 7.19 -0.96 6.86
C ALA A 70 8.04 0.31 6.74
N ILE A 71 8.50 0.86 7.87
CA ILE A 71 9.36 2.05 7.89
C ILE A 71 10.74 1.77 7.27
N ARG A 72 11.38 0.67 7.64
CA ARG A 72 12.68 0.27 7.09
C ARG A 72 12.60 0.10 5.57
N GLU A 73 11.64 -0.68 5.10
CA GLU A 73 11.43 -0.95 3.67
C GLU A 73 11.10 0.34 2.89
N THR A 74 10.28 1.24 3.46
CA THR A 74 10.02 2.56 2.84
C THR A 74 11.31 3.37 2.70
N PHE A 75 12.19 3.33 3.69
CA PHE A 75 13.49 3.99 3.58
C PHE A 75 14.38 3.33 2.51
N GLU A 76 14.43 2.00 2.47
CA GLU A 76 15.24 1.25 1.50
C GLU A 76 14.77 1.45 0.05
N GLU A 77 13.45 1.40 -0.20
CA GLU A 77 12.89 1.48 -1.55
C GLU A 77 12.82 2.92 -2.09
N ILE A 78 12.44 3.90 -1.25
CA ILE A 78 12.14 5.28 -1.70
C ILE A 78 12.86 6.39 -0.93
N GLY A 79 13.72 6.04 0.03
CA GLY A 79 14.63 6.99 0.70
C GLY A 79 13.98 7.90 1.75
N ILE A 80 12.70 7.69 2.08
CA ILE A 80 12.01 8.50 3.09
C ILE A 80 12.40 8.00 4.48
N LYS A 81 13.08 8.86 5.24
CA LYS A 81 13.51 8.53 6.61
C LYS A 81 12.34 8.54 7.58
N GLN A 82 12.49 7.77 8.67
CA GLN A 82 11.47 7.62 9.71
C GLN A 82 10.98 8.96 10.29
N GLU A 83 11.84 9.96 10.48
CA GLU A 83 11.43 11.27 11.01
C GLU A 83 10.43 12.03 10.12
N TYR A 84 10.34 11.65 8.84
CA TYR A 84 9.39 12.19 7.88
C TYR A 84 8.12 11.36 7.75
N ILE A 85 7.95 10.31 8.57
CA ILE A 85 6.78 9.43 8.54
C ILE A 85 6.06 9.53 9.89
N GLU A 86 4.81 9.97 9.85
CA GLU A 86 3.88 9.89 10.99
C GLU A 86 2.91 8.74 10.76
N ILE A 87 3.05 7.64 11.50
CA ILE A 87 2.09 6.53 11.45
C ILE A 87 0.82 6.96 12.20
N VAL A 88 -0.31 6.94 11.51
CA VAL A 88 -1.61 7.37 12.07
C VAL A 88 -2.51 6.20 12.43
N SER A 89 -2.40 5.08 11.71
CA SER A 89 -3.18 3.87 11.98
C SER A 89 -2.62 2.64 11.27
N SER A 90 -3.29 1.50 11.43
CA SER A 90 -3.02 0.25 10.72
C SER A 90 -4.33 -0.36 10.25
N LEU A 91 -4.33 -1.01 9.09
CA LEU A 91 -5.52 -1.66 8.53
C LEU A 91 -5.52 -3.17 8.79
N GLU A 92 -6.57 -3.87 8.40
CA GLU A 92 -6.60 -5.33 8.47
C GLU A 92 -5.48 -5.96 7.63
N PRO A 93 -4.80 -7.01 8.14
CA PRO A 93 -3.83 -7.74 7.35
C PRO A 93 -4.49 -8.40 6.13
N THR A 94 -3.82 -8.37 4.98
CA THR A 94 -4.28 -9.05 3.77
C THR A 94 -3.30 -10.15 3.36
N VAL A 95 -3.80 -11.22 2.75
CA VAL A 95 -2.96 -12.30 2.21
C VAL A 95 -2.73 -12.06 0.72
N THR A 96 -1.50 -12.27 0.25
CA THR A 96 -1.19 -12.24 -1.19
C THR A 96 -1.80 -13.45 -1.91
N LEU A 97 -2.46 -13.23 -3.06
CA LEU A 97 -3.16 -14.31 -3.78
C LEU A 97 -2.21 -15.37 -4.37
N SER A 98 -0.93 -15.04 -4.51
CA SER A 98 0.03 -15.79 -5.31
C SER A 98 1.25 -16.29 -4.54
N SER A 99 1.46 -15.84 -3.29
CA SER A 99 2.74 -16.05 -2.58
C SER A 99 2.63 -16.34 -1.07
N ASN A 100 1.44 -16.51 -0.50
CA ASN A 100 1.23 -16.81 0.94
C ASN A 100 1.89 -15.84 1.94
N PHE A 101 2.23 -14.63 1.51
CA PHE A 101 2.62 -13.54 2.40
C PHE A 101 1.39 -12.96 3.09
N ILE A 102 1.55 -12.68 4.38
CA ILE A 102 0.66 -11.79 5.15
C ILE A 102 1.24 -10.38 5.04
N VAL A 103 0.45 -9.45 4.54
CA VAL A 103 0.83 -8.05 4.44
C VAL A 103 0.14 -7.28 5.54
N TYR A 104 0.91 -6.64 6.42
CA TYR A 104 0.45 -5.73 7.46
C TYR A 104 0.54 -4.27 6.96
N PRO A 105 -0.58 -3.63 6.62
CA PRO A 105 -0.59 -2.25 6.15
C PRO A 105 -0.60 -1.24 7.31
N PHE A 106 0.27 -0.25 7.21
CA PHE A 106 0.31 0.90 8.12
C PHE A 106 0.01 2.17 7.34
N VAL A 107 -0.95 2.96 7.82
CA VAL A 107 -1.27 4.25 7.22
C VAL A 107 -0.34 5.30 7.81
N GLY A 108 0.38 6.02 6.96
CA GLY A 108 1.31 7.04 7.41
C GLY A 108 1.22 8.32 6.60
N ILE A 109 1.40 9.45 7.27
CA ILE A 109 1.49 10.77 6.66
C ILE A 109 2.97 11.11 6.46
N LEU A 110 3.33 11.35 5.20
CA LEU A 110 4.65 11.81 4.81
C LEU A 110 4.76 13.32 5.01
N LYS A 111 5.89 13.76 5.60
CA LYS A 111 6.27 15.18 5.73
C LYS A 111 7.18 15.65 4.61
N SER A 112 7.58 14.75 3.71
CA SER A 112 8.48 15.02 2.58
C SER A 112 8.07 14.16 1.39
N ASN A 113 8.13 14.74 0.18
CA ASN A 113 8.02 14.04 -1.09
C ASN A 113 9.36 14.01 -1.85
N LYS A 114 10.47 14.24 -1.14
CA LYS A 114 11.83 14.13 -1.70
C LYS A 114 12.26 12.66 -1.65
N PHE A 115 12.02 11.94 -2.73
CA PHE A 115 12.37 10.54 -2.84
C PHE A 115 13.81 10.32 -3.31
N CYS A 116 14.44 9.28 -2.77
CA CYS A 116 15.68 8.72 -3.28
C CYS A 116 15.41 7.26 -3.64
N ILE A 117 15.04 7.03 -4.90
CA ILE A 117 14.61 5.72 -5.39
C ILE A 117 15.77 4.73 -5.42
N ASN A 118 15.61 3.57 -4.79
CA ASN A 118 16.48 2.44 -5.01
C ASN A 118 16.13 1.74 -6.34
N LYS A 119 16.92 2.02 -7.38
CA LYS A 119 16.69 1.53 -8.74
C LYS A 119 16.82 0.01 -8.90
N SER A 120 17.36 -0.71 -7.91
CA SER A 120 17.35 -2.18 -7.97
C SER A 120 15.99 -2.78 -7.66
N GLU A 121 15.08 -2.01 -7.04
CA GLU A 121 13.78 -2.53 -6.56
C GLU A 121 12.59 -1.73 -7.08
N VAL A 122 12.75 -0.42 -7.22
CA VAL A 122 11.71 0.50 -7.66
C VAL A 122 12.09 1.15 -8.99
N GLN A 123 11.19 1.01 -9.97
CA GLN A 123 11.34 1.62 -11.29
C GLN A 123 10.96 3.10 -11.27
N TYR A 124 9.80 3.43 -10.68
CA TYR A 124 9.34 4.81 -10.46
C TYR A 124 8.31 4.87 -9.33
N ILE A 125 8.07 6.09 -8.87
CA ILE A 125 7.05 6.45 -7.89
C ILE A 125 6.01 7.31 -8.60
N PHE A 126 4.75 7.10 -8.27
CA PHE A 126 3.65 7.98 -8.68
C PHE A 126 2.65 8.14 -7.54
N SER A 127 1.78 9.14 -7.62
CA SER A 127 0.71 9.35 -6.64
C SER A 127 -0.66 9.29 -7.32
N VAL A 128 -1.66 8.92 -6.54
CA VAL A 128 -3.07 8.99 -6.96
C VAL A 128 -3.81 9.93 -6.01
N PRO A 129 -4.55 10.93 -6.53
CA PRO A 129 -5.38 11.80 -5.69
C PRO A 129 -6.38 10.99 -4.86
N LEU A 130 -6.50 11.30 -3.57
CA LEU A 130 -7.41 10.61 -2.67
C LEU A 130 -8.87 10.73 -3.12
N GLU A 131 -9.28 11.91 -3.63
CA GLU A 131 -10.63 12.10 -4.14
C GLU A 131 -10.96 11.19 -5.32
N PHE A 132 -9.97 10.87 -6.17
CA PHE A 132 -10.15 9.90 -7.24
C PHE A 132 -10.40 8.51 -6.66
N LEU A 133 -9.59 8.09 -5.68
CA LEU A 133 -9.72 6.78 -5.04
C LEU A 133 -11.07 6.63 -4.31
N ILE A 134 -11.52 7.65 -3.60
CA ILE A 134 -12.83 7.66 -2.92
C ILE A 134 -13.97 7.41 -3.91
N LYS A 135 -13.91 8.00 -5.11
CA LYS A 135 -14.93 7.81 -6.16
C LYS A 135 -14.96 6.38 -6.72
N GLN A 136 -13.92 5.56 -6.49
CA GLN A 136 -13.91 4.16 -6.90
C GLN A 136 -14.66 3.25 -5.92
N PHE A 137 -14.90 3.68 -4.68
CA PHE A 137 -15.51 2.85 -3.66
C PHE A 137 -17.03 2.68 -3.86
N PRO A 138 -17.61 1.47 -3.62
CA PRO A 138 -16.93 0.21 -3.33
C PRO A 138 -16.29 -0.41 -4.56
N LEU A 139 -15.07 -0.96 -4.41
CA LEU A 139 -14.45 -1.71 -5.50
C LEU A 139 -15.24 -2.99 -5.76
N LYS A 140 -15.35 -3.35 -7.04
CA LYS A 140 -16.01 -4.59 -7.47
C LYS A 140 -14.97 -5.62 -7.89
N LEU A 141 -15.21 -6.87 -7.55
CA LEU A 141 -14.38 -7.98 -8.01
C LEU A 141 -14.54 -8.15 -9.52
N GLN A 142 -13.41 -8.33 -10.19
CA GLN A 142 -13.30 -8.51 -11.63
C GLN A 142 -12.30 -9.64 -11.93
N GLN A 143 -12.50 -10.31 -13.06
CA GLN A 143 -11.51 -11.25 -13.58
C GLN A 143 -10.38 -10.46 -14.23
N PHE A 144 -9.16 -10.73 -13.79
CA PHE A 144 -7.95 -10.10 -14.29
C PHE A 144 -6.95 -11.17 -14.72
N GLU A 145 -6.56 -11.16 -15.99
CA GLU A 145 -5.52 -12.05 -16.48
C GLU A 145 -4.15 -11.39 -16.31
N PHE A 146 -3.25 -12.07 -15.59
CA PHE A 146 -1.87 -11.64 -15.41
C PHE A 146 -0.93 -12.81 -15.61
N LYS A 147 0.03 -12.67 -16.55
CA LYS A 147 1.01 -13.71 -16.91
C LYS A 147 0.36 -15.09 -17.19
N GLY A 148 -0.76 -15.09 -17.93
CA GLY A 148 -1.48 -16.31 -18.32
C GLY A 148 -2.28 -16.99 -17.21
N ARG A 149 -2.51 -16.31 -16.08
CA ARG A 149 -3.37 -16.79 -14.98
C ARG A 149 -4.49 -15.80 -14.73
N ILE A 150 -5.69 -16.31 -14.50
CA ILE A 150 -6.87 -15.50 -14.16
C ILE A 150 -6.99 -15.38 -12.65
N PHE A 151 -7.08 -14.15 -12.16
CA PHE A 151 -7.32 -13.81 -10.77
C PHE A 151 -8.68 -13.14 -10.63
N ASN A 152 -9.44 -13.47 -9.58
CA ASN A 152 -10.62 -12.70 -9.19
C ASN A 152 -10.19 -11.65 -8.16
N THR A 153 -10.14 -10.38 -8.53
CA THR A 153 -9.55 -9.33 -7.68
C THR A 153 -10.18 -7.95 -7.90
N TYR A 154 -9.82 -6.98 -7.08
CA TYR A 154 -10.18 -5.58 -7.30
C TYR A 154 -9.17 -4.93 -8.25
N LEU A 155 -9.66 -4.07 -9.14
CA LEU A 155 -8.85 -3.29 -10.07
C LEU A 155 -9.17 -1.80 -9.92
N ILE A 156 -8.12 -0.97 -9.97
CA ILE A 156 -8.23 0.47 -10.17
C ILE A 156 -7.25 0.83 -11.28
N GLU A 157 -7.75 1.48 -12.32
CA GLU A 157 -6.93 2.01 -13.41
C GLU A 157 -6.72 3.51 -13.21
N TYR A 158 -5.48 3.97 -13.26
CA TYR A 158 -5.13 5.38 -13.13
C TYR A 158 -3.87 5.69 -13.93
N ASP A 159 -3.92 6.67 -14.84
CA ASP A 159 -2.78 7.09 -15.68
C ASP A 159 -1.99 5.93 -16.30
N SER A 160 -2.70 4.94 -16.87
CA SER A 160 -2.16 3.72 -17.47
C SER A 160 -1.58 2.68 -16.50
N GLU A 161 -1.60 2.96 -15.20
CA GLU A 161 -1.28 1.97 -14.16
C GLU A 161 -2.50 1.18 -13.74
N ILE A 162 -2.28 -0.10 -13.45
CA ILE A 162 -3.29 -1.00 -12.90
C ILE A 162 -2.89 -1.33 -11.47
N ILE A 163 -3.70 -0.88 -10.52
CA ILE A 163 -3.59 -1.24 -9.10
C ILE A 163 -4.50 -2.43 -8.86
N TRP A 164 -3.93 -3.56 -8.44
CA TRP A 164 -4.66 -4.81 -8.28
C TRP A 164 -4.13 -5.64 -7.11
N GLY A 165 -4.73 -6.80 -6.88
CA GLY A 165 -4.19 -7.78 -5.93
C GLY A 165 -4.21 -7.27 -4.49
N ALA A 166 -3.09 -7.46 -3.77
CA ALA A 166 -3.01 -7.07 -2.36
C ALA A 166 -3.15 -5.56 -2.18
N THR A 167 -2.53 -4.77 -3.06
CA THR A 167 -2.61 -3.30 -3.06
C THR A 167 -4.06 -2.83 -3.16
N ALA A 168 -4.82 -3.34 -4.14
CA ALA A 168 -6.22 -2.95 -4.31
C ALA A 168 -7.14 -3.44 -3.17
N ARG A 169 -6.82 -4.58 -2.53
CA ARG A 169 -7.55 -5.02 -1.32
C ARG A 169 -7.31 -4.09 -0.13
N ILE A 170 -6.05 -3.69 0.09
CA ILE A 170 -5.70 -2.72 1.13
C ILE A 170 -6.41 -1.40 0.87
N LEU A 171 -6.43 -0.91 -0.38
CA LEU A 171 -7.17 0.29 -0.76
C LEU A 171 -8.68 0.14 -0.52
N ASN A 172 -9.30 -0.96 -0.94
CA ASN A 172 -10.74 -1.16 -0.71
C ASN A 172 -11.09 -1.09 0.78
N ASN A 173 -10.27 -1.68 1.64
CA ASN A 173 -10.46 -1.67 3.09
C ASN A 173 -10.22 -0.28 3.70
N LEU A 174 -9.19 0.45 3.26
CA LEU A 174 -9.00 1.87 3.63
C LEU A 174 -10.20 2.73 3.23
N LEU A 175 -10.70 2.57 2.01
CA LEU A 175 -11.81 3.33 1.47
C LEU A 175 -13.13 2.99 2.19
N GLU A 176 -13.29 1.75 2.65
CA GLU A 176 -14.42 1.33 3.48
C GLU A 176 -14.44 2.07 4.83
N HIS A 177 -13.28 2.20 5.48
CA HIS A 177 -13.12 2.99 6.71
C HIS A 177 -13.42 4.48 6.48
N ILE A 178 -12.85 5.06 5.41
CA ILE A 178 -13.13 6.45 5.03
C ILE A 178 -14.63 6.68 4.78
N ALA A 179 -15.31 5.76 4.09
CA ALA A 179 -16.73 5.86 3.81
C ALA A 179 -17.61 5.77 5.06
N ARG A 180 -17.15 5.04 6.09
CA ARG A 180 -17.81 4.96 7.41
C ARG A 180 -17.50 6.15 8.32
N GLY A 181 -16.38 6.83 8.07
CA GLY A 181 -15.86 7.85 8.97
C GLY A 181 -15.24 7.26 10.24
N ASP A 182 -14.74 6.02 10.16
CA ASP A 182 -14.23 5.25 11.31
C ASP A 182 -12.86 4.63 11.12
#